data_AF-A0A538NIY7-F1
#
_entry.id   AF-A0A538NIY7-F1
#
_cell.length_a   1.000
_cell.length_b   1.000
_cell.length_c   1.000
_cell.angle_alpha   90.00
_cell.angle_beta   90.00
_cell.angle_gamma   90.00
#
_symmetry.space_group_name_H-M   'P 1'
#
loop_
_entity.id
_entity.type
_entity.pdbx_description
1 polymer ?
#
loop_
_entity_poly.entity_id
_entity_poly.type
_entity_poly.pdbx_seq_one_letter_code
_entity_poly.pdbx_strand_id
1 'polypeptide(L)' 'MPRVSDMKKRLTDAALDLMWENSYGTTSVEAICERAGAKKGSFYYFFKSK' A
#
# COMPACT_ATOMS: atom_id res chain seq x y z
N MET A 1 -18.30 -16.59 7.33
CA MET A 1 -16.98 -16.40 6.70
C MET A 1 -16.36 -15.12 7.27
N PRO A 2 -15.18 -15.15 7.93
CA PRO A 2 -14.53 -13.90 8.30
C PRO A 2 -14.20 -13.15 7.00
N ARG A 3 -14.42 -11.84 6.96
CA ARG A 3 -13.97 -11.00 5.83
C ARG A 3 -12.45 -10.98 5.85
N VAL A 4 -11.83 -11.91 5.14
CA VAL A 4 -10.42 -11.80 4.76
C VAL A 4 -10.30 -10.57 3.86
N SER A 5 -9.78 -9.49 4.43
CA SER A 5 -9.55 -8.26 3.68
C SER A 5 -8.22 -8.41 2.95
N ASP A 6 -8.28 -8.53 1.63
CA ASP A 6 -7.10 -8.59 0.75
C ASP A 6 -6.38 -7.23 0.64
N MET A 7 -6.82 -6.22 1.40
CA MET A 7 -6.28 -4.87 1.38
C MET A 7 -4.79 -4.84 1.69
N LYS A 8 -4.32 -5.66 2.65
CA LYS A 8 -2.88 -5.76 2.96
C LYS A 8 -2.08 -6.25 1.75
N LYS A 9 -2.60 -7.26 1.03
CA LYS A 9 -1.95 -7.79 -0.18
C LYS A 9 -1.90 -6.73 -1.28
N ARG A 10 -3.02 -6.06 -1.54
CA ARG A 10 -3.10 -4.97 -2.53
C ARG A 10 -2.15 -3.82 -2.24
N LEU A 11 -1.98 -3.44 -0.97
CA LEU A 11 -1.00 -2.43 -0.55
C LEU A 11 0.44 -2.87 -0.82
N THR A 12 0.76 -4.13 -0.53
CA THR A 12 2.10 -4.69 -0.77
C THR A 12 2.41 -4.79 -2.26
N ASP A 13 1.47 -5.31 -3.06
CA ASP A 13 1.62 -5.44 -4.51
C ASP A 13 1.83 -4.04 -5.14
N ALA A 14 1.01 -3.05 -4.76
CA ALA A 14 1.16 -1.66 -5.20
C ALA A 14 2.53 -1.05 -4.84
N ALA A 15 3.05 -1.35 -3.64
CA ALA A 15 4.36 -0.88 -3.22
C ALA A 15 5.49 -1.50 -4.04
N LEU A 16 5.40 -2.81 -4.32
CA LEU A 16 6.35 -3.52 -5.18
C LEU A 16 6.36 -2.96 -6.60
N ASP A 17 5.18 -2.76 -7.19
CA ASP A 17 5.05 -2.21 -8.55
C ASP A 17 5.66 -0.80 -8.63
N LEU A 18 5.36 0.06 -7.64
CA LEU A 18 5.94 1.41 -7.56
C LEU A 18 7.46 1.38 -7.41
N MET A 19 8.00 0.46 -6.62
CA MET A 19 9.44 0.28 -6.45
C MET A 19 10.12 -0.24 -7.73
N TRP A 20 9.41 -1.00 -8.55
CA TRP A 20 9.91 -1.48 -9.84
C TRP A 20 9.83 -0.42 -10.94
N GLU A 21 8.76 0.37 -10.95
CA GLU A 21 8.53 1.42 -11.95
C GLU A 21 9.36 2.69 -11.70
N ASN A 22 9.64 3.01 -10.44
CA ASN A 22 10.36 4.22 -10.08
C ASN A 22 11.60 3.91 -9.24
N SER A 23 12.74 4.51 -9.61
CA SER A 23 13.89 4.62 -8.70
C SER A 23 13.42 5.18 -7.36
N TYR A 24 13.72 4.44 -6.28
CA TYR A 24 13.53 4.62 -4.82
C TYR A 24 13.06 5.99 -4.23
N GLY A 25 13.22 7.12 -4.91
CA GLY A 25 12.92 8.47 -4.42
C GLY A 25 11.48 8.95 -4.53
N THR A 26 10.60 8.30 -5.31
CA THR A 26 9.22 8.78 -5.53
C THR A 26 8.11 7.88 -4.97
N THR A 27 8.45 6.72 -4.40
CA THR A 27 7.46 5.81 -3.81
C THR A 27 6.99 6.33 -2.45
N SER A 28 5.94 7.14 -2.45
CA SER A 28 5.29 7.66 -1.24
C SER A 28 4.13 6.77 -0.77
N VAL A 29 3.80 6.84 0.52
CA VAL A 29 2.62 6.15 1.08
C VAL A 29 1.33 6.57 0.36
N GLU A 30 1.26 7.81 -0.12
CA GLU A 30 0.17 8.33 -0.93
C GLU A 30 0.04 7.58 -2.26
N ALA A 31 1.14 7.46 -3.01
CA ALA A 31 1.15 6.73 -4.28
C ALA A 31 0.74 5.27 -4.10
N ILE A 32 1.20 4.62 -3.03
CA ILE A 32 0.82 3.23 -2.69
C ILE A 32 -0.67 3.14 -2.38
N CYS A 33 -1.21 4.06 -1.58
CA CYS A 33 -2.63 4.08 -1.24
C CYS A 33 -3.49 4.31 -2.49
N GLU A 34 -3.11 5.25 -3.35
CA GLU A 34 -3.81 5.57 -4.59
C GLU A 34 -3.83 4.36 -5.54
N ARG A 35 -2.67 3.75 -5.78
CA ARG A 35 -2.52 2.53 -6.60
C ARG A 35 -3.35 1.37 -6.06
N ALA A 36 -3.31 1.15 -4.75
CA ALA A 36 -4.04 0.05 -4.12
C ALA A 36 -5.55 0.30 -3.99
N GLY A 37 -6.03 1.53 -4.24
CA GLY A 37 -7.42 1.95 -3.96
C GLY A 37 -7.73 2.00 -2.46
N ALA A 38 -6.71 2.28 -1.64
CA ALA A 38 -6.77 2.32 -0.19
C ALA A 38 -6.93 3.76 0.31
N LYS A 39 -7.56 3.92 1.48
CA LYS A 39 -7.44 5.16 2.24
C LYS A 39 -6.15 5.14 3.05
N LYS A 40 -5.52 6.30 3.28
CA LYS A 40 -4.35 6.44 4.17
C LYS A 40 -4.53 5.75 5.53
N GLY A 41 -5.72 5.85 6.12
CA GLY A 41 -6.04 5.19 7.39
C GLY A 41 -5.92 3.67 7.33
N SER A 42 -6.24 3.06 6.19
CA SER A 42 -6.05 1.62 5.98
C SER A 42 -4.57 1.26 5.93
N PHE A 43 -3.73 2.11 5.33
CA PHE A 43 -2.29 1.90 5.33
C PHE A 43 -1.72 1.85 6.75
N TYR A 44 -2.00 2.88 7.57
CA TYR A 44 -1.51 2.93 8.96
C TYR A 44 -2.13 1.88 9.88
N TYR A 45 -3.30 1.33 9.52
CA TYR A 45 -3.89 0.18 10.20
C TYR A 45 -3.08 -1.11 9.99
N PHE A 46 -2.62 -1.37 8.76
CA PHE A 46 -1.87 -2.58 8.41
C PHE A 46 -0.36 -2.45 8.61
N PHE A 47 0.19 -1.26 8.41
CA PHE A 47 1.61 -0.94 8.51
C PHE A 47 1.75 0.17 9.55
N LYS A 48 1.95 -0.21 10.82
CA LYS A 48 2.25 0.77 11.87
C LYS A 48 3.58 1.46 11.54
N SER A 49 3.57 2.79 11.48
CA SER A 49 4.81 3.57 11.45
C SER A 49 5.59 3.28 12.73
N LYS A 50 6.89 3.05 12.60
CA LYS A 50 7.82 3.16 13.73
C LYS A 50 8.14 4.64 13.97
#